data_AF-A0A971CA75-F1
#
_entry.id   AF-A0A971CA75-F1
#
_cell.length_a   1.000
_cell.length_b   1.000
_cell.length_c   1.000
_cell.angle_alpha   90.00
_cell.angle_beta   90.00
_cell.angle_gamma   90.00
#
_symmetry.space_group_name_H-M   'P 1'
#
loop_
_entity.id
_entity.type
_entity.pdbx_description
1 polymer ?
#
loop_
_entity_poly.entity_id
_entity_poly.type
_entity_poly.pdbx_seq_one_letter_code
_entity_poly.pdbx_strand_id
1 'polypeptide(L)'
;MLLDRKVTAGEMAPARGVRIGHLELRYSLTCDSAWARFVPTPGSRLPAPVSLYVTASRAADGAGAKYHVTHLNITRTDMYLTWRGGVQAIAEISIAEGAGKASATTRCLRRPAMRTRS
;
A
#
# COMPACT_ATOMS: atom_id res chain seq x y z
N MET A 1 21.53 -10.08 -0.08
CA MET A 1 20.22 -10.66 0.28
C MET A 1 19.26 -9.49 0.56
N LEU A 2 18.45 -9.09 -0.42
CA LEU A 2 17.46 -8.01 -0.26
C LEU A 2 16.27 -8.55 0.53
N LEU A 3 16.13 -8.12 1.78
CA LEU A 3 14.95 -8.44 2.60
C LEU A 3 13.84 -7.44 2.25
N ASP A 4 13.17 -7.66 1.12
CA ASP A 4 11.90 -6.98 0.83
C ASP A 4 10.85 -7.51 1.83
N ARG A 5 10.60 -6.76 2.90
CA ARG A 5 9.54 -7.12 3.85
C ARG A 5 8.20 -6.69 3.25
N LYS A 6 7.32 -7.66 3.03
CA LYS A 6 5.93 -7.43 2.59
C LYS A 6 5.01 -7.51 3.80
N VAL A 7 4.18 -6.47 3.98
CA VAL A 7 3.01 -6.53 4.87
C VAL A 7 1.77 -6.54 3.98
N THR A 8 0.99 -7.62 4.03
CA THR A 8 -0.31 -7.68 3.37
C THR A 8 -1.34 -6.99 4.27
N ALA A 9 -2.01 -5.97 3.73
CA ALA A 9 -2.91 -5.04 4.40
C ALA A 9 -4.32 -5.58 4.72
N GLY A 10 -4.54 -6.88 4.52
CA GLY A 10 -5.88 -7.45 4.46
C GLY A 10 -6.50 -7.39 3.06
N GLU A 11 -7.63 -8.06 2.94
CA GLU A 11 -8.35 -8.31 1.69
C GLU A 11 -9.43 -7.24 1.47
N MET A 12 -9.59 -6.77 0.22
CA MET A 12 -10.68 -5.86 -0.12
C MET A 12 -11.87 -6.65 -0.66
N ALA A 13 -12.99 -6.58 0.07
CA ALA A 13 -14.27 -7.16 -0.33
C ALA A 13 -15.39 -6.10 -0.22
N PRO A 14 -15.73 -5.38 -1.30
CA PRO A 14 -16.78 -4.36 -1.32
C PRO A 14 -18.20 -4.92 -1.40
N ALA A 15 -18.35 -6.21 -1.71
CA ALA A 15 -19.60 -6.94 -1.67
C ALA A 15 -19.37 -8.34 -1.06
N ARG A 16 -20.39 -8.92 -0.42
CA ARG A 16 -20.32 -10.19 0.35
C ARG A 16 -19.47 -11.25 -0.35
N GLY A 17 -18.22 -11.43 0.09
CA GLY A 17 -17.33 -12.53 -0.30
C GLY A 17 -16.53 -12.36 -1.60
N VAL A 18 -16.65 -11.26 -2.35
CA VAL A 18 -15.86 -11.07 -3.58
C VAL A 18 -14.51 -10.42 -3.27
N ARG A 19 -13.43 -11.21 -3.31
CA ARG A 19 -12.05 -10.71 -3.14
C ARG A 19 -11.57 -10.04 -4.43
N ILE A 20 -11.42 -8.72 -4.39
CA ILE A 20 -11.01 -7.93 -5.57
C ILE A 20 -9.51 -7.78 -5.69
N GLY A 21 -8.82 -7.89 -4.58
CA GLY A 21 -7.38 -7.78 -4.51
C GLY A 21 -6.93 -7.55 -3.09
N HIS A 22 -5.65 -7.24 -2.97
CA HIS A 22 -5.03 -6.93 -1.70
C HIS A 22 -4.07 -5.76 -1.86
N LEU A 23 -3.91 -5.02 -0.77
CA LEU A 23 -2.91 -3.98 -0.66
C LEU A 23 -1.64 -4.57 -0.04
N GLU A 24 -0.50 -4.28 -0.65
CA GLU A 24 0.82 -4.60 -0.13
C GLU A 24 1.50 -3.31 0.27
N LEU A 25 2.06 -3.27 1.47
CA LEU A 25 3.06 -2.28 1.83
C LEU A 25 4.43 -2.92 1.69
N ARG A 26 5.17 -2.45 0.68
CA ARG A 26 6.51 -2.93 0.36
C ARG A 26 7.54 -2.01 0.96
N TYR A 27 8.65 -2.59 1.39
CA TYR A 27 9.71 -1.89 2.09
C TYR A 27 11.08 -2.42 1.64
N SER A 28 12.00 -1.50 1.32
CA SER A 28 13.40 -1.79 1.00
C SER A 28 14.34 -1.28 2.10
N LEU A 29 15.06 -2.20 2.76
CA LEU A 29 16.09 -1.85 3.75
C LEU A 29 17.30 -1.15 3.12
N THR A 30 17.59 -1.43 1.85
CA THR A 30 18.76 -0.86 1.15
C THR A 30 18.51 0.58 0.72
N CYS A 31 17.26 0.91 0.39
CA CYS A 31 16.88 2.24 -0.08
C CYS A 31 16.16 3.06 1.01
N ASP A 32 16.09 2.55 2.25
CA ASP A 32 15.34 3.12 3.38
C ASP A 32 13.99 3.72 2.96
N SER A 33 13.20 2.95 2.22
CA SER A 33 11.97 3.43 1.60
C SER A 33 10.86 2.40 1.60
N ALA A 34 9.62 2.91 1.61
CA ALA A 34 8.41 2.10 1.50
C ALA A 34 7.44 2.71 0.49
N TRP A 35 6.64 1.85 -0.14
CA TRP A 35 5.59 2.23 -1.05
C TRP A 35 4.44 1.25 -0.98
N ALA A 36 3.23 1.72 -1.25
CA ALA A 36 2.07 0.86 -1.35
C ALA A 36 1.94 0.32 -2.77
N ARG A 37 1.49 -0.92 -2.88
CA ARG A 37 1.14 -1.57 -4.14
C ARG A 37 -0.19 -2.27 -3.98
N PHE A 38 -1.17 -1.83 -4.76
CA PHE A 38 -2.40 -2.59 -4.92
C PHE A 38 -2.20 -3.70 -5.96
N VAL A 39 -2.69 -4.90 -5.64
CA VAL A 39 -2.64 -6.06 -6.54
C VAL A 39 -4.07 -6.59 -6.71
N PRO A 40 -4.66 -6.50 -7.92
CA PRO A 40 -5.97 -7.07 -8.17
C PRO A 40 -5.89 -8.61 -8.15
N THR A 41 -6.97 -9.24 -7.70
CA THR A 41 -7.17 -10.69 -7.82
C THR A 41 -7.32 -11.04 -9.31
N PRO A 42 -6.54 -12.00 -9.83
CA PRO A 42 -6.66 -12.42 -11.22
C PRO A 42 -8.08 -12.91 -11.54
N GLY A 43 -8.62 -12.46 -12.68
CA GLY A 43 -9.94 -12.91 -13.14
C GLY A 43 -11.14 -12.29 -12.42
N SER A 44 -10.93 -11.35 -11.48
CA SER A 44 -12.03 -10.57 -10.89
C SER A 44 -12.75 -9.76 -11.97
N ARG A 45 -13.93 -10.23 -12.37
CA ARG A 45 -14.87 -9.43 -13.16
C ARG A 45 -15.65 -8.56 -12.20
N LEU A 46 -15.33 -7.27 -12.19
CA LEU A 46 -16.15 -6.28 -11.54
C LEU A 46 -16.96 -5.50 -12.56
N PRO A 47 -18.19 -5.13 -12.23
CA PRO A 47 -18.94 -4.20 -13.04
C PRO A 47 -18.31 -2.80 -12.91
N ALA A 48 -18.27 -2.11 -14.04
CA ALA A 48 -17.84 -0.72 -14.11
C ALA A 48 -19.00 0.20 -13.69
N PRO A 49 -18.71 1.38 -13.12
CA PRO A 49 -17.40 1.98 -12.88
C PRO A 49 -16.74 1.51 -11.57
N VAL A 50 -15.40 1.43 -11.56
CA VAL A 50 -14.59 1.14 -10.37
C VAL A 50 -13.69 2.32 -10.07
N SER A 51 -13.77 2.86 -8.85
CA SER A 51 -12.86 3.90 -8.36
C SER A 51 -11.97 3.33 -7.27
N LEU A 52 -10.67 3.27 -7.54
CA LEU A 52 -9.66 2.85 -6.57
C LEU A 52 -8.85 4.07 -6.11
N TYR A 53 -8.79 4.27 -4.81
CA TYR A 53 -7.88 5.21 -4.16
C TYR A 53 -6.79 4.45 -3.42
N VAL A 54 -5.53 4.73 -3.73
CA VAL A 54 -4.39 4.22 -2.96
C VAL A 54 -3.65 5.40 -2.38
N THR A 55 -3.50 5.39 -1.06
CA THR A 55 -2.80 6.42 -0.30
C THR A 55 -1.62 5.78 0.42
N ALA A 56 -0.46 6.41 0.33
CA ALA A 56 0.66 6.13 1.22
C ALA A 56 1.05 7.44 1.92
N SER A 57 1.29 7.37 3.22
CA SER A 57 1.66 8.51 4.04
C SER A 57 2.74 8.14 5.05
N ARG A 58 3.61 9.10 5.37
CA ARG A 58 4.63 8.98 6.40
C ARG A 58 4.11 9.61 7.69
N ALA A 59 4.08 8.84 8.77
CA ALA A 59 3.48 9.26 10.03
C ALA A 59 4.20 10.44 10.71
N ALA A 60 5.50 10.63 10.45
CA ALA A 60 6.31 11.63 11.14
C ALA A 60 6.06 13.08 10.68
N ASP A 61 5.68 13.28 9.42
CA ASP A 61 5.47 14.62 8.86
C ASP A 61 4.21 14.74 8.00
N GLY A 62 3.38 13.69 7.96
CA GLY A 62 2.16 13.65 7.18
C GLY A 62 2.38 13.64 5.66
N ALA A 63 3.63 13.55 5.18
CA ALA A 63 3.91 13.52 3.74
C ALA A 63 3.23 12.30 3.12
N GLY A 64 2.40 12.51 2.10
CA GLY A 64 1.68 11.45 1.45
C GLY A 64 1.12 11.85 0.10
N ALA A 65 0.74 10.87 -0.68
CA ALA A 65 0.13 11.04 -1.99
C ALA A 65 -1.06 10.10 -2.10
N LYS A 66 -2.10 10.59 -2.78
CA LYS A 66 -3.32 9.87 -3.08
C LYS A 66 -3.40 9.66 -4.58
N TYR A 67 -3.48 8.41 -5.00
CA TYR A 67 -3.64 8.01 -6.39
C TYR A 67 -5.07 7.59 -6.61
N HIS A 68 -5.69 8.12 -7.65
CA HIS A 68 -7.02 7.72 -8.08
C HIS A 68 -6.93 7.01 -9.43
N VAL A 69 -7.52 5.82 -9.51
CA VAL A 69 -7.56 5.02 -10.73
C VAL A 69 -8.99 4.57 -10.98
N THR A 70 -9.47 4.79 -12.21
CA THR A 70 -10.86 4.49 -12.64
C THR A 70 -11.03 3.07 -13.22
N HIS A 71 -10.04 2.21 -13.00
CA HIS A 71 -10.01 0.82 -13.44
C HIS A 71 -9.13 0.00 -12.50
N LEU A 72 -9.33 -1.32 -12.45
CA LEU A 72 -8.49 -2.21 -11.64
C LEU A 72 -7.27 -2.68 -12.42
N ASN A 73 -6.14 -2.08 -12.10
CA ASN A 73 -4.83 -2.50 -12.54
C ASN A 73 -3.88 -2.59 -11.33
N ILE A 74 -2.66 -3.09 -11.57
CA ILE A 74 -1.60 -2.95 -10.58
C ILE A 74 -1.27 -1.46 -10.45
N THR A 75 -1.50 -0.90 -9.26
CA THR A 75 -1.20 0.50 -8.95
C THR A 75 -0.15 0.57 -7.85
N ARG A 76 0.76 1.54 -7.94
CA ARG A 76 1.80 1.80 -6.95
C ARG A 76 1.77 3.28 -6.56
N THR A 77 2.04 3.55 -5.29
CA THR A 77 2.24 4.93 -4.82
C THR A 77 3.69 5.37 -5.04
N ASP A 78 3.95 6.65 -4.83
CA ASP A 78 5.30 7.17 -4.58
C ASP A 78 6.00 6.39 -3.45
N MET A 79 7.33 6.46 -3.51
CA MET A 79 8.21 5.94 -2.48
C MET A 79 8.47 6.99 -1.42
N TYR A 80 8.30 6.60 -0.14
CA TYR A 80 8.56 7.46 1.00
C TYR A 80 9.75 6.95 1.82
N LEU A 81 10.65 7.86 2.18
CA LEU A 81 11.79 7.56 3.05
C LEU A 81 11.33 7.21 4.46
N THR A 82 11.66 6.00 4.91
CA THR A 82 11.16 5.38 6.15
C THR A 82 11.99 5.71 7.38
N TRP A 83 13.26 6.12 7.20
CA TRP A 83 14.11 6.54 8.31
C TRP A 83 13.61 7.82 9.00
N ARG A 84 12.74 8.58 8.32
CA ARG A 84 12.06 9.75 8.88
C ARG A 84 10.83 9.40 9.71
N GLY A 85 10.29 8.18 9.60
CA GLY A 85 9.07 7.75 10.27
C GLY A 85 8.41 6.58 9.54
N GLY A 86 7.68 5.72 10.27
CA GLY A 86 6.94 4.62 9.66
C GLY A 86 5.98 5.10 8.56
N VAL A 87 5.80 4.27 7.54
CA VAL A 87 4.88 4.52 6.43
C VAL A 87 3.60 3.73 6.66
N GLN A 88 2.46 4.39 6.48
CA GLN A 88 1.12 3.82 6.46
C GLN A 88 0.59 3.84 5.04
N ALA A 89 -0.14 2.79 4.66
CA ALA A 89 -0.82 2.67 3.39
C ALA A 89 -2.29 2.31 3.58
N ILE A 90 -3.14 2.94 2.80
CA ILE A 90 -4.59 2.72 2.79
C ILE A 90 -5.03 2.57 1.34
N ALA A 91 -5.85 1.57 1.06
CA ALA A 91 -6.54 1.42 -0.21
C ALA A 91 -8.04 1.43 0.04
N GLU A 92 -8.76 2.25 -0.72
CA GLU A 92 -10.21 2.37 -0.67
C GLU A 92 -10.74 2.12 -2.08
N ILE A 93 -11.67 1.19 -2.21
CA ILE A 93 -12.32 0.89 -3.48
C ILE A 93 -13.80 1.21 -3.38
N SER A 94 -14.36 1.81 -4.43
CA SER A 94 -15.79 2.02 -4.61
C SER A 94 -16.22 1.41 -5.94
N ILE A 95 -17.24 0.56 -5.91
CA ILE A 95 -17.90 -0.05 -7.06
C ILE A 95 -19.42 0.07 -6.90
N ALA A 96 -20.19 -0.25 -7.95
CA ALA A 96 -21.65 -0.18 -7.90
C ALA A 96 -22.27 -1.06 -6.79
N GLU A 97 -21.64 -2.20 -6.48
CA GLU A 97 -22.12 -3.19 -5.50
C GLU A 97 -21.66 -2.89 -4.07
N GLY A 98 -20.87 -1.83 -3.85
CA GLY A 98 -20.43 -1.40 -2.53
C GLY A 98 -19.01 -0.86 -2.47
N ALA A 99 -18.52 -0.64 -1.24
CA ALA A 99 -17.20 -0.09 -0.97
C ALA A 99 -16.37 -1.02 -0.09
N GLY A 100 -15.06 -1.05 -0.33
CA GLY A 100 -14.11 -1.89 0.40
C GLY A 100 -12.90 -1.07 0.83
N LYS A 101 -12.27 -1.49 1.93
CA LYS A 101 -11.07 -0.82 2.46
C LYS A 101 -10.05 -1.84 2.93
N ALA A 102 -8.79 -1.60 2.60
CA ALA A 102 -7.64 -2.32 3.15
C ALA A 102 -6.61 -1.32 3.68
N SER A 103 -5.87 -1.68 4.72
CA SER A 103 -4.84 -0.82 5.30
C SER A 103 -3.65 -1.62 5.82
N ALA A 104 -2.45 -1.20 5.48
CA ALA A 104 -1.20 -1.76 6.01
C ALA A 104 -0.37 -0.65 6.65
N THR A 105 0.31 -1.00 7.72
CA THR A 105 1.25 -0.09 8.38
C THR A 105 2.58 -0.81 8.53
N THR A 106 3.67 -0.16 8.13
CA THR A 106 5.01 -0.64 8.48
C THR A 106 5.26 -0.35 9.96
N ARG A 107 5.97 -1.26 10.66
CA ARG A 107 6.53 -0.87 11.96
C ARG A 107 7.49 0.30 11.74
N CYS A 108 7.48 1.29 12.62
CA CYS A 108 8.53 2.30 12.65
C CYS A 108 9.87 1.58 12.83
N LEU A 109 10.70 1.55 11.80
CA LEU A 109 12.02 0.97 11.92
C LEU A 109 12.89 1.98 12.67
N ARG A 110 13.49 1.56 13.77
CA ARG A 110 14.57 2.34 14.40
C ARG A 110 15.63 2.58 13.33
N ARG A 111 16.07 3.83 13.19
CA ARG A 111 17.19 4.22 12.31
C ARG A 111 18.30 3.18 12.47
N PRO A 112 18.77 2.54 11.39
CA PRO A 112 19.94 1.67 11.50
C PRO A 112 21.06 2.50 12.11
N ALA A 113 21.69 2.01 13.17
CA ALA A 113 22.90 2.62 13.69
C ALA A 113 23.83 2.81 12.48
N MET A 114 24.30 4.04 12.26
CA MET A 114 25.34 4.27 11.26
C MET A 114 26.45 3.28 11.58
N ARG A 115 26.66 2.29 10.70
CA ARG A 115 27.87 1.50 10.73
C ARG A 115 28.97 2.49 10.38
N THR A 116 29.62 3.04 11.40
CA THR A 116 30.95 3.65 11.26
C THR A 116 31.80 2.59 10.59
N ARG A 117 32.19 2.84 9.34
CA ARG A 117 33.30 2.11 8.74
C ARG A 117 34.53 2.53 9.53
N SER A 118 34.99 1.65 10.41
CA SER A 118 36.36 1.64 10.93
C SER A 118 37.32 1.21 9.84
#